data_AF-A0A8X8BC73-F1
#
_entry.id   AF-A0A8X8BC73-F1
#
_cell.length_a   1.000
_cell.length_b   1.000
_cell.length_c   1.000
_cell.angle_alpha   90.00
_cell.angle_beta   90.00
_cell.angle_gamma   90.00
#
_symmetry.space_group_name_H-M   'P 1'
#
loop_
_entity.id
_entity.type
_entity.pdbx_description
1 polymer ?
#
loop_
_entity_poly.entity_id
_entity_poly.type
_entity_poly.pdbx_seq_one_letter_code
_entity_poly.pdbx_strand_id
1 'polypeptide(L)'
;MQGKLVDLVQREVINLLQSALDVALSVVRANLDVLEGLGVQLEEKENVEGEDLHKWLSMVVAPEELAVFVKGKQVALLPARAISSNGYNVLSSNRTIKTVSDADPVSPRSDMGYHHCLCIA
;
A
#
# COMPACT_ATOMS: atom_id res chain seq x y z
N MET A 1 6.34 -5.30 -39.32
CA MET A 1 5.42 -4.22 -38.89
C MET A 1 4.30 -4.67 -37.93
N GLN A 2 4.35 -5.89 -37.37
CA GLN A 2 3.29 -6.41 -36.47
C GLN A 2 3.45 -6.05 -34.96
N GLY A 3 4.67 -5.79 -34.48
CA GLY A 3 4.90 -5.50 -33.05
C GLY A 3 4.18 -4.25 -32.53
N LYS A 4 4.04 -3.21 -33.37
CA LYS A 4 3.45 -1.92 -32.97
C LYS A 4 1.98 -2.01 -32.52
N LEU A 5 1.20 -2.93 -33.10
CA LEU A 5 -0.19 -3.13 -32.71
C LEU A 5 -0.29 -3.88 -31.38
N VAL A 6 0.55 -4.91 -31.20
CA VAL A 6 0.61 -5.69 -29.96
C VAL A 6 1.02 -4.79 -28.80
N ASP A 7 2.03 -3.94 -29.00
CA ASP A 7 2.50 -2.99 -27.97
C ASP A 7 1.43 -1.96 -27.59
N LEU A 8 0.64 -1.50 -28.58
CA LEU A 8 -0.46 -0.56 -28.34
C LEU A 8 -1.58 -1.22 -27.53
N VAL A 9 -2.03 -2.41 -27.96
CA VAL A 9 -3.10 -3.15 -27.28
C VAL A 9 -2.68 -3.51 -25.86
N GLN A 10 -1.45 -4.00 -25.68
CA GLN A 10 -0.93 -4.35 -24.36
C GLN A 10 -0.92 -3.13 -23.42
N ARG A 11 -0.50 -1.96 -23.92
CA ARG A 11 -0.51 -0.72 -23.15
C ARG A 11 -1.93 -0.31 -22.75
N GLU A 12 -2.87 -0.34 -23.69
CA GLU A 12 -4.27 0.02 -23.40
C GLU A 12 -4.90 -0.92 -22.37
N VAL A 13 -4.64 -2.23 -22.47
CA VAL A 13 -5.14 -3.21 -21.50
C VAL A 13 -4.55 -2.95 -20.11
N ILE A 14 -3.24 -2.70 -20.01
CA ILE A 14 -2.58 -2.40 -18.73
C ILE A 14 -3.17 -1.11 -18.12
N ASN A 15 -3.34 -0.07 -18.93
CA ASN A 15 -3.91 1.20 -18.47
C ASN A 15 -5.35 1.04 -17.97
N LEU A 16 -6.17 0.27 -18.68
CA LEU A 16 -7.54 -0.02 -18.26
C LEU A 16 -7.58 -0.77 -16.92
N LEU A 17 -6.75 -1.80 -16.76
CA LEU A 17 -6.68 -2.57 -15.52
C LEU A 17 -6.19 -1.71 -14.35
N GLN A 18 -5.21 -0.83 -14.59
CA GLN A 18 -4.72 0.09 -13.55
C GLN A 18 -5.79 1.10 -13.16
N SER A 19 -6.50 1.67 -14.13
CA SER A 19 -7.61 2.59 -13.85
C SER A 19 -8.74 1.90 -13.07
N ALA A 20 -9.07 0.65 -13.41
CA ALA A 20 -10.06 -0.13 -12.68
C ALA A 20 -9.62 -0.38 -11.22
N LEU A 21 -8.34 -0.69 -11.01
CA LEU A 21 -7.77 -0.88 -9.68
C LEU A 21 -7.84 0.40 -8.84
N ASP A 22 -7.45 1.54 -9.43
CA ASP A 22 -7.48 2.83 -8.74
C ASP A 22 -8.91 3.21 -8.31
N VAL A 23 -9.89 2.98 -9.19
CA VAL A 23 -11.31 3.21 -8.88
C VAL A 23 -11.82 2.24 -7.82
N ALA A 24 -11.47 0.96 -7.91
CA ALA A 24 -11.85 -0.04 -6.89
C ALA A 24 -11.31 0.36 -5.51
N LEU A 25 -10.07 0.84 -5.43
CA LEU A 25 -9.50 1.38 -4.19
C LEU A 25 -10.25 2.61 -3.68
N SER A 26 -10.67 3.52 -4.57
CA SER A 26 -11.52 4.66 -4.19
C SER A 26 -12.84 4.18 -3.57
N VAL A 27 -13.51 3.21 -4.20
CA VAL A 27 -14.77 2.64 -3.69
C VAL A 27 -14.59 2.01 -2.33
N VAL A 28 -13.58 1.16 -2.14
CA VAL A 28 -13.34 0.50 -0.84
C VAL A 28 -13.05 1.53 0.25
N ARG A 29 -12.21 2.54 -0.05
CA ARG A 29 -11.86 3.59 0.90
C ARG A 29 -13.04 4.48 1.29
N ALA A 30 -13.95 4.75 0.35
CA ALA A 30 -15.15 5.53 0.62
C ALA A 30 -16.18 4.80 1.49
N ASN A 31 -16.04 3.48 1.67
CA ASN A 31 -17.05 2.62 2.30
C ASN A 31 -16.50 1.77 3.46
N LEU A 32 -15.39 2.18 4.09
CA LEU A 32 -14.73 1.39 5.14
C LEU A 32 -15.67 1.05 6.31
N ASP A 33 -16.41 2.03 6.83
CA ASP A 33 -17.31 1.82 7.97
C ASP A 33 -18.43 0.81 7.66
N VAL A 34 -18.94 0.83 6.41
CA VAL A 34 -19.96 -0.11 5.95
C VAL A 34 -19.38 -1.52 5.84
N LEU A 35 -18.17 -1.65 5.28
CA LEU A 35 -17.49 -2.93 5.13
C LEU A 35 -17.10 -3.54 6.47
N GLU A 36 -16.59 -2.74 7.41
CA GLU A 36 -16.26 -3.17 8.77
C GLU A 36 -17.51 -3.60 9.52
N GLY A 37 -18.57 -2.77 9.49
CA GLY A 37 -19.83 -3.08 10.15
C GLY A 37 -20.53 -4.33 9.61
N LEU A 38 -20.56 -4.51 8.28
CA LEU A 38 -21.02 -5.75 7.65
C LEU A 38 -20.13 -6.94 8.03
N GLY A 39 -18.81 -6.75 8.09
CA GLY A 39 -17.85 -7.78 8.48
C GLY A 39 -18.12 -8.33 9.87
N VAL A 40 -18.33 -7.45 10.87
CA VAL A 40 -18.68 -7.84 12.24
C VAL A 40 -19.98 -8.64 12.27
N GLN A 41 -21.02 -8.17 11.58
CA GLN A 41 -22.31 -8.89 11.58
C GLN A 41 -22.23 -10.25 10.89
N LEU A 42 -21.47 -10.36 9.80
CA LEU A 42 -21.24 -11.62 9.11
C LEU A 42 -20.39 -12.58 9.95
N GLU A 43 -19.42 -12.08 10.72
CA GLU A 43 -18.63 -12.91 11.65
C GLU A 43 -19.51 -13.49 12.77
N GLU A 44 -20.48 -12.72 13.27
CA GLU A 44 -21.39 -13.16 14.34
C GLU A 44 -22.51 -14.08 13.86
N LYS A 45 -23.12 -13.78 12.71
CA LYS A 45 -24.37 -14.44 12.25
C LYS A 45 -24.17 -15.37 11.05
N GLU A 46 -22.98 -15.41 10.44
CA GLU A 46 -22.63 -16.08 9.17
C GLU A 46 -23.43 -15.59 7.93
N ASN A 47 -24.55 -14.90 8.13
CA ASN A 47 -25.41 -14.38 7.08
C ASN A 47 -26.07 -13.06 7.49
N VAL A 48 -26.23 -12.16 6.52
CA VAL A 48 -26.89 -10.86 6.69
C VAL A 48 -27.80 -10.63 5.48
N GLU A 49 -29.11 -10.57 5.72
CA GLU A 49 -30.14 -10.46 4.68
C GLU A 49 -31.25 -9.48 5.08
N GLY A 50 -32.13 -9.16 4.12
CA GLY A 50 -33.34 -8.39 4.38
C GLY A 50 -33.06 -6.95 4.82
N GLU A 51 -33.74 -6.52 5.88
CA GLU A 51 -33.67 -5.16 6.40
C GLU A 51 -32.29 -4.81 6.96
N ASP A 52 -31.62 -5.78 7.59
CA ASP A 52 -30.26 -5.61 8.12
C ASP A 52 -29.27 -5.31 6.97
N LEU A 53 -29.33 -6.08 5.87
CA LEU A 53 -28.50 -5.82 4.69
C LEU A 53 -28.87 -4.48 4.03
N HIS A 54 -30.16 -4.17 3.91
CA HIS A 54 -30.61 -2.92 3.31
C HIS A 54 -30.10 -1.69 4.07
N LYS A 55 -30.10 -1.74 5.40
CA LYS A 55 -29.57 -0.68 6.25
C LYS A 55 -28.11 -0.37 5.89
N TRP A 56 -27.27 -1.38 5.77
CA TRP A 56 -25.86 -1.18 5.38
C TRP A 56 -25.70 -0.66 3.97
N LEU A 57 -26.45 -1.21 3.01
CA LEU A 57 -26.39 -0.76 1.62
C LEU A 57 -26.86 0.69 1.43
N SER A 58 -27.75 1.17 2.30
CA SER A 58 -28.20 2.58 2.28
C SER A 58 -27.13 3.59 2.66
N MET A 59 -26.06 3.15 3.32
CA MET A 59 -24.94 3.99 3.77
C MET A 59 -23.78 4.02 2.77
N VAL A 60 -23.85 3.23 1.69
CA VAL A 60 -22.79 3.13 0.69
C VAL A 60 -22.66 4.44 -0.09
N VAL A 61 -21.43 4.94 -0.17
CA VAL A 61 -21.04 6.11 -0.96
C VAL A 61 -20.36 5.65 -2.24
N ALA A 62 -20.91 6.04 -3.38
CA ALA A 62 -20.27 5.86 -4.68
C ALA A 62 -19.34 7.05 -4.97
N PRO A 63 -18.01 6.85 -5.08
CA PRO A 63 -17.07 7.92 -5.43
C PRO A 63 -17.35 8.47 -6.84
N GLU A 64 -17.03 9.74 -7.07
CA GLU A 64 -17.19 10.37 -8.39
C GLU A 64 -16.37 9.67 -9.46
N GLU A 65 -15.18 9.16 -9.11
CA GLU A 65 -14.30 8.44 -10.02
C GLU A 65 -14.96 7.19 -10.59
N LEU A 66 -15.83 6.51 -9.82
CA LEU A 66 -16.60 5.36 -10.29
C LEU A 66 -17.57 5.77 -11.40
N ALA A 67 -18.28 6.89 -11.23
CA ALA A 67 -19.21 7.40 -12.23
C ALA A 67 -18.49 7.83 -13.51
N VAL A 68 -17.27 8.38 -13.41
CA VAL A 68 -16.42 8.73 -14.56
C VAL A 68 -15.94 7.46 -15.28
N PHE A 69 -15.45 6.48 -14.52
CA PHE A 69 -14.92 5.22 -15.04
C PHE A 69 -15.97 4.40 -15.79
N VAL A 70 -17.17 4.22 -15.20
CA VAL A 70 -18.27 3.44 -15.81
C VAL A 70 -18.79 4.07 -17.10
N LYS A 71 -18.68 5.40 -17.25
CA LYS A 71 -19.02 6.10 -18.51
C LYS A 71 -18.01 5.85 -19.63
N GLY A 72 -16.96 5.04 -19.40
CA GLY A 72 -15.92 4.74 -20.38
C GLY A 72 -15.02 5.94 -20.67
N LYS A 73 -15.08 7.00 -19.85
CA LYS A 73 -14.18 8.13 -19.98
C LYS A 73 -12.88 7.78 -19.27
N GLN A 74 -11.88 7.39 -20.06
CA GLN A 74 -10.49 7.26 -19.61
C GLN A 74 -9.94 8.67 -19.32
N VAL A 75 -10.36 9.27 -18.22
CA VAL A 75 -9.67 10.41 -17.63
C VAL A 75 -8.54 9.83 -16.80
N ALA A 76 -7.33 10.37 -16.88
CA ALA A 76 -6.30 10.03 -15.91
C ALA A 76 -6.79 10.50 -14.53
N LEU A 77 -7.35 9.58 -13.75
CA LEU A 77 -7.97 9.85 -12.46
C LEU A 77 -6.94 10.24 -11.38
N LEU A 78 -5.65 10.09 -11.68
CA LEU A 78 -4.53 10.48 -10.84
C LEU A 78 -3.51 11.25 -11.68
N PRO A 79 -2.80 12.26 -11.12
CA PRO A 79 -1.63 12.82 -11.78
C PRO A 79 -0.67 11.68 -12.09
N ALA A 80 -0.32 11.53 -13.36
CA ALA A 80 0.69 10.56 -13.78
C ALA A 80 1.94 10.79 -12.94
N ARG A 81 2.20 9.92 -11.96
CA ARG A 81 3.49 9.90 -11.29
C ARG A 81 4.47 9.59 -12.41
N ALA A 82 5.31 10.55 -12.75
CA ALA A 82 6.31 10.38 -13.80
C ALA A 82 7.16 9.16 -13.40
N ILE A 83 6.87 8.01 -14.01
CA ILE A 83 7.77 6.87 -13.98
C ILE A 83 8.91 7.31 -14.88
N SER A 84 9.92 7.94 -14.28
CA SER A 84 11.20 8.12 -14.92
C SER A 84 11.68 6.73 -15.30
N SER A 85 11.73 6.47 -16.60
CA SER A 85 12.18 5.21 -17.16
C SER A 85 13.64 4.99 -16.78
N ASN A 86 13.90 4.30 -15.67
CA ASN A 86 15.17 3.65 -15.44
C ASN A 86 14.89 2.15 -15.26
N GLY A 87 15.65 1.36 -16.02
CA GLY A 87 15.43 -0.05 -16.25
C GLY A 87 15.30 -0.89 -14.98
N TYR A 88 14.52 -1.95 -15.13
CA TYR A 88 14.36 -3.04 -14.18
C TYR A 88 15.73 -3.59 -13.76
N ASN A 89 16.04 -3.53 -12.47
CA ASN A 89 16.99 -4.43 -11.83
C ASN A 89 16.33 -4.97 -10.56
N VAL A 90 15.92 -6.24 -10.65
CA VAL A 90 15.74 -7.10 -9.49
C VAL A 90 17.11 -7.24 -8.85
N LEU A 91 17.35 -6.56 -7.74
CA LEU A 91 18.50 -6.83 -6.87
C LEU A 91 18.03 -6.92 -5.42
N SER A 92 17.96 -8.19 -5.01
CA SER A 92 18.17 -8.74 -3.67
C SER A 92 18.42 -7.73 -2.55
N SER A 93 17.55 -7.84 -1.54
CA SER A 93 17.76 -7.30 -0.19
C SER A 93 19.16 -7.65 0.32
N ASN A 94 20.05 -6.67 0.36
CA ASN A 94 21.33 -6.76 1.07
C ASN A 94 21.29 -5.84 2.29
N ARG A 95 20.90 -6.44 3.41
CA ARG A 95 21.06 -5.91 4.77
C ARG A 95 22.56 -5.75 5.05
N THR A 96 23.05 -4.51 5.11
CA THR A 96 24.44 -4.22 5.49
C THR A 96 24.66 -4.54 6.97
N ILE A 97 25.37 -5.63 7.25
CA ILE A 97 26.04 -5.85 8.54
C ILE A 97 27.34 -5.03 8.50
N LYS A 98 27.51 -4.10 9.44
CA LYS A 98 28.80 -3.44 9.67
C LYS A 98 29.74 -4.46 10.31
N THR A 99 30.76 -4.88 9.57
CA THR A 99 31.88 -5.67 10.09
C THR A 99 32.85 -4.73 10.80
N VAL A 100 33.09 -4.99 12.09
CA VAL A 100 34.23 -4.45 12.85
C VAL A 100 35.49 -5.10 12.27
N SER A 101 36.51 -4.31 11.97
CA SER A 101 37.84 -4.81 11.64
C SER A 101 38.85 -4.21 12.62
N ASP A 102 39.49 -5.12 13.35
CA ASP A 102 40.66 -4.99 14.24
C ASP A 102 41.84 -4.28 13.54
N ALA A 103 42.89 -3.73 14.14
CA ALA A 103 43.31 -3.30 15.49
C ALA A 103 44.67 -2.56 15.25
N ASP A 104 45.20 -1.81 16.23
CA ASP A 104 46.63 -1.94 16.64
C ASP A 104 46.97 -1.10 17.90
N PRO A 105 48.03 -1.45 18.65
CA PRO A 105 48.01 -1.43 20.13
C PRO A 105 48.93 -0.37 20.77
N VAL A 106 48.55 0.19 21.93
CA VAL A 106 49.48 0.73 22.96
C VAL A 106 48.82 0.67 24.35
N SER A 107 49.55 0.16 25.35
CA SER A 107 49.26 0.04 26.80
C SER A 107 50.18 1.02 27.58
N PRO A 108 50.15 1.23 28.93
CA PRO A 108 49.11 1.09 29.98
C PRO A 108 48.95 2.33 30.94
N ARG A 109 47.89 2.29 31.79
CA ARG A 109 47.67 2.90 33.15
C ARG A 109 47.65 4.43 33.37
N SER A 110 46.52 4.98 33.87
CA SER A 110 46.26 5.37 35.29
C SER A 110 44.98 6.23 35.50
N ASP A 111 44.14 5.78 36.46
CA ASP A 111 43.21 6.47 37.40
C ASP A 111 42.36 7.72 37.04
N MET A 112 41.03 7.62 37.22
CA MET A 112 40.23 8.22 38.35
C MET A 112 38.75 8.51 38.02
N GLY A 113 37.85 7.95 38.86
CA GLY A 113 36.53 8.44 39.33
C GLY A 113 35.40 8.70 38.30
N TYR A 114 34.13 8.34 38.51
CA TYR A 114 33.37 8.27 39.76
C TYR A 114 32.25 7.21 39.72
N HIS A 115 31.99 6.68 40.92
CA HIS A 115 30.87 5.85 41.35
C HIS A 115 29.50 6.53 41.11
N HIS A 116 28.43 5.78 40.83
CA HIS A 116 27.60 5.10 41.83
C HIS A 116 26.21 4.79 41.25
N CYS A 117 25.83 3.51 41.31
CA CYS A 117 24.48 3.02 41.09
C CYS A 117 23.66 3.27 42.37
N LEU A 118 22.44 3.82 42.27
CA LEU A 118 21.49 3.82 43.37
C LEU A 118 20.10 3.37 42.87
N CYS A 119 19.74 2.13 43.20
CA CYS A 119 18.38 1.62 43.21
C CYS A 119 17.81 1.81 44.63
N ILE A 120 16.71 2.55 44.81
CA ILE A 120 15.79 2.55 45.98
C ILE A 120 14.46 3.17 45.47
N ALA A 121 13.23 2.68 45.71
CA ALA A 121 12.65 1.51 46.38
C ALA A 121 11.31 1.19 45.69
#